data_AF-A0A9P4WQK1-F1
#
_entry.id   AF-A0A9P4WQK1-F1
#
_cell.length_a   1.000
_cell.length_b   1.000
_cell.length_c   1.000
_cell.angle_alpha   90.00
_cell.angle_beta   90.00
_cell.angle_gamma   90.00
#
_symmetry.space_group_name_H-M   'P 1'
#
loop_
_entity.id
_entity.type
_entity.pdbx_description
1 polymer ?
#
loop_
_entity_poly.entity_id
_entity_poly.type
_entity_poly.pdbx_seq_one_letter_code
_entity_poly.pdbx_strand_id
1 'polypeptide(L)'
;MAPLVWLVTGCTSGFGSQFVHSLLARGDKVIATARDHSKVQHLEQAGVTTFQLDITDNQQAINTIISKALAVHGRIDVLVNNAAYIAIGTWEDLSYEDWLAQFDTNVFGTIKTTKALLPYFRERKAGTMVFISSLSGWIGHAGCSAYAGSKFALEGIVEGLRAETAHLGLRTLLIEPGRFRTNLLSNSNMKACPSNIPEYAERSKAQMEGLASEDQRQPGDPAKLVEIVLDLVHGDGIAQGREVPFRLPLGLDCYTDVKEKCEATLATLEDWRDVATSTDI
;
A
#
# COMPACT_ATOMS: atom_id res chain seq x y z
N MET A 1 -6.07 1.06 -25.59
CA MET A 1 -6.40 -0.30 -25.13
C MET A 1 -7.86 -0.36 -24.70
N ALA A 2 -8.43 -1.56 -24.51
CA ALA A 2 -9.79 -1.68 -23.99
C ALA A 2 -9.83 -1.22 -22.52
N PRO A 3 -10.89 -0.52 -22.07
CA PRO A 3 -11.02 -0.10 -20.68
C PRO A 3 -11.00 -1.27 -19.68
N LEU A 4 -10.17 -1.15 -18.65
CA LEU A 4 -10.12 -2.06 -17.52
C LEU A 4 -11.07 -1.59 -16.41
N VAL A 5 -11.51 -2.53 -15.57
CA VAL A 5 -12.29 -2.22 -14.36
C VAL A 5 -11.41 -2.32 -13.12
N TRP A 6 -11.27 -1.22 -12.40
CA TRP A 6 -10.39 -1.08 -11.24
C TRP A 6 -11.20 -0.97 -9.95
N LEU A 7 -10.89 -1.79 -8.97
CA LEU A 7 -11.35 -1.62 -7.59
C LEU A 7 -10.21 -1.01 -6.77
N VAL A 8 -10.42 0.18 -6.21
CA VAL A 8 -9.40 0.90 -5.43
C VAL A 8 -9.90 1.11 -4.00
N THR A 9 -9.13 0.64 -3.01
CA THR A 9 -9.45 0.86 -1.60
C THR A 9 -8.89 2.17 -1.07
N GLY A 10 -9.65 2.87 -0.20
CA GLY A 10 -9.16 4.07 0.47
C GLY A 10 -9.07 5.30 -0.44
N CYS A 11 -10.15 5.62 -1.14
CA CYS A 11 -10.18 6.67 -2.18
C CYS A 11 -10.46 8.09 -1.67
N THR A 12 -10.53 8.32 -0.36
CA THR A 12 -10.90 9.63 0.21
C THR A 12 -9.84 10.70 0.02
N SER A 13 -8.57 10.31 -0.14
CA SER A 13 -7.42 11.23 -0.23
C SER A 13 -6.19 10.52 -0.80
N GLY A 14 -5.06 11.25 -0.91
CA GLY A 14 -3.76 10.68 -1.28
C GLY A 14 -3.76 9.91 -2.61
N PHE A 15 -3.02 8.81 -2.67
CA PHE A 15 -2.94 7.99 -3.89
C PHE A 15 -4.30 7.44 -4.33
N GLY A 16 -5.16 7.00 -3.40
CA GLY A 16 -6.48 6.48 -3.75
C GLY A 16 -7.33 7.47 -4.54
N SER A 17 -7.37 8.73 -4.09
CA SER A 17 -8.05 9.81 -4.84
C SER A 17 -7.39 10.09 -6.18
N GLN A 18 -6.04 10.07 -6.23
CA GLN A 18 -5.29 10.26 -7.47
C GLN A 18 -5.52 9.14 -8.49
N PHE A 19 -5.64 7.88 -8.04
CA PHE A 19 -6.01 6.74 -8.88
C PHE A 19 -7.36 6.99 -9.54
N VAL A 20 -8.37 7.41 -8.79
CA VAL A 20 -9.71 7.69 -9.35
C VAL A 20 -9.62 8.71 -10.48
N HIS A 21 -8.96 9.84 -10.26
CA HIS A 21 -8.83 10.90 -11.27
C HIS A 21 -8.09 10.41 -12.53
N SER A 22 -6.98 9.72 -12.33
CA SER A 22 -6.10 9.26 -13.43
C SER A 22 -6.76 8.16 -14.27
N LEU A 23 -7.44 7.22 -13.61
CA LEU A 23 -8.16 6.14 -14.28
C LEU A 23 -9.34 6.65 -15.10
N LEU A 24 -10.10 7.62 -14.58
CA LEU A 24 -11.16 8.28 -15.34
C LEU A 24 -10.61 8.99 -16.58
N ALA A 25 -9.47 9.68 -16.45
CA ALA A 25 -8.81 10.36 -17.57
C ALA A 25 -8.34 9.38 -18.66
N ARG A 26 -7.97 8.15 -18.29
CA ARG A 26 -7.62 7.07 -19.23
C ARG A 26 -8.83 6.33 -19.82
N GLY A 27 -10.04 6.65 -19.37
CA GLY A 27 -11.29 6.02 -19.82
C GLY A 27 -11.57 4.65 -19.19
N ASP A 28 -10.80 4.26 -18.16
CA ASP A 28 -11.04 3.06 -17.37
C ASP A 28 -12.29 3.21 -16.49
N LYS A 29 -12.81 2.09 -16.00
CA LYS A 29 -13.93 2.07 -15.04
C LYS A 29 -13.39 1.94 -13.63
N VAL A 30 -13.92 2.75 -12.71
CA VAL A 30 -13.43 2.81 -11.34
C VAL A 30 -14.55 2.46 -10.37
N ILE A 31 -14.23 1.54 -9.46
CA ILE A 31 -14.97 1.25 -8.26
C ILE A 31 -14.13 1.80 -7.10
N ALA A 32 -14.53 2.95 -6.56
CA ALA A 32 -13.83 3.63 -5.48
C ALA A 32 -14.46 3.27 -4.14
N THR A 33 -13.64 2.87 -3.16
CA THR A 33 -14.15 2.56 -1.82
C THR A 33 -13.57 3.44 -0.73
N ALA A 34 -14.37 3.66 0.31
CA ALA A 34 -13.98 4.38 1.52
C ALA A 34 -14.72 3.83 2.74
N ARG A 35 -14.12 3.98 3.93
CA ARG A 35 -14.79 3.63 5.20
C ARG A 35 -16.07 4.44 5.42
N ASP A 36 -16.00 5.73 5.08
CA ASP A 36 -17.13 6.66 5.09
C ASP A 36 -17.53 6.96 3.64
N HIS A 37 -18.67 6.44 3.23
CA HIS A 37 -19.17 6.55 1.86
C HIS A 37 -19.44 8.00 1.45
N SER A 38 -19.84 8.86 2.39
CA SER A 38 -20.14 10.28 2.11
C SER A 38 -18.94 11.03 1.53
N LYS A 39 -17.71 10.59 1.87
CA LYS A 39 -16.46 11.19 1.39
C LYS A 39 -16.13 10.87 -0.07
N VAL A 40 -16.77 9.86 -0.66
CA VAL A 40 -16.54 9.46 -2.05
C VAL A 40 -17.77 9.58 -2.94
N GLN A 41 -18.96 9.75 -2.37
CA GLN A 41 -20.22 9.82 -3.12
C GLN A 41 -20.23 10.89 -4.23
N HIS A 42 -19.54 12.02 -4.03
CA HIS A 42 -19.43 13.06 -5.05
C HIS A 42 -18.80 12.57 -6.37
N LEU A 43 -17.99 11.50 -6.33
CA LEU A 43 -17.33 10.90 -7.50
C LEU A 43 -18.34 10.23 -8.45
N GLU A 44 -19.54 9.87 -7.97
CA GLU A 44 -20.59 9.28 -8.80
C GLU A 44 -21.04 10.20 -9.93
N GLN A 45 -20.95 11.52 -9.72
CA GLN A 45 -21.23 12.54 -10.74
C GLN A 45 -20.25 12.47 -11.92
N ALA A 46 -19.05 11.93 -11.69
CA ALA A 46 -18.03 11.69 -12.72
C ALA A 46 -18.11 10.27 -13.32
N GLY A 47 -19.15 9.49 -12.99
CA GLY A 47 -19.33 8.12 -13.49
C GLY A 47 -18.53 7.06 -12.76
N VAL A 48 -18.01 7.35 -11.56
CA VAL A 48 -17.34 6.39 -10.67
C VAL A 48 -18.39 5.60 -9.90
N THR A 49 -18.23 4.29 -9.79
CA THR A 49 -19.02 3.48 -8.86
C THR A 49 -18.41 3.61 -7.48
N THR A 50 -19.21 3.89 -6.44
CA THR A 50 -18.68 4.06 -5.08
C THR A 50 -19.30 3.08 -4.09
N PHE A 51 -18.49 2.59 -3.15
CA PHE A 51 -18.95 1.72 -2.07
C PHE A 51 -18.38 2.12 -0.71
N GLN A 52 -19.18 1.93 0.33
CA GLN A 52 -18.65 1.84 1.69
C GLN A 52 -17.89 0.51 1.84
N LEU A 53 -16.63 0.59 2.26
CA LEU A 53 -15.82 -0.56 2.62
C LEU A 53 -14.88 -0.18 3.74
N ASP A 54 -15.12 -0.73 4.94
CA ASP A 54 -14.09 -0.80 5.96
C ASP A 54 -13.34 -2.12 5.83
N ILE A 55 -12.06 -2.05 5.44
CA ILE A 55 -11.25 -3.25 5.26
C ILE A 55 -10.97 -3.97 6.58
N THR A 56 -11.23 -3.33 7.73
CA THR A 56 -11.12 -3.95 9.06
C THR A 56 -12.34 -4.79 9.43
N ASP A 57 -13.44 -4.72 8.66
CA ASP A 57 -14.61 -5.57 8.88
C ASP A 57 -14.30 -7.08 8.75
N ASN A 58 -15.18 -7.91 9.28
CA ASN A 58 -15.05 -9.36 9.16
C ASN A 58 -15.12 -9.83 7.69
N GLN A 59 -14.55 -11.01 7.41
CA GLN A 59 -14.45 -11.53 6.04
C GLN A 59 -15.80 -11.60 5.31
N GLN A 60 -16.91 -11.90 6.00
CA GLN A 60 -18.22 -12.01 5.37
C GLN A 60 -18.75 -10.66 4.87
N ALA A 61 -18.54 -9.59 5.65
CA ALA A 61 -18.87 -8.23 5.24
C ALA A 61 -18.05 -7.81 4.01
N ILE A 62 -16.73 -8.06 4.03
CA ILE A 62 -15.85 -7.80 2.88
C ILE A 62 -16.32 -8.57 1.64
N ASN A 63 -16.57 -9.88 1.76
CA ASN A 63 -17.07 -10.71 0.66
C ASN A 63 -18.36 -10.15 0.04
N THR A 64 -19.27 -9.65 0.89
CA THR A 64 -20.55 -9.09 0.45
C THR A 64 -20.35 -7.83 -0.39
N ILE A 65 -19.50 -6.90 0.06
CA ILE A 65 -19.22 -5.67 -0.69
C ILE A 65 -18.47 -5.97 -2.00
N ILE A 66 -17.47 -6.85 -1.96
CA ILE A 66 -16.71 -7.24 -3.16
C ILE A 66 -17.62 -7.93 -4.19
N SER A 67 -18.55 -8.78 -3.75
CA SER A 67 -19.52 -9.42 -4.65
C SER A 67 -20.45 -8.38 -5.32
N LYS A 68 -20.90 -7.37 -4.56
CA LYS A 68 -21.69 -6.26 -5.12
C LYS A 68 -20.89 -5.44 -6.12
N ALA A 69 -19.65 -5.08 -5.78
CA ALA A 69 -18.74 -4.35 -6.66
C ALA A 69 -18.50 -5.09 -7.98
N LEU A 70 -18.23 -6.40 -7.90
CA LEU A 70 -18.04 -7.26 -9.07
C LEU A 70 -19.25 -7.24 -10.01
N ALA A 71 -20.46 -7.28 -9.44
CA ALA A 71 -21.70 -7.33 -10.22
C ALA A 71 -21.99 -6.05 -11.04
N VAL A 72 -21.43 -4.89 -10.65
CA VAL A 72 -21.72 -3.60 -11.32
C VAL A 72 -21.24 -3.59 -12.76
N HIS A 73 -20.03 -4.11 -13.01
CA HIS A 73 -19.45 -4.19 -14.35
C HIS A 73 -19.35 -5.63 -14.88
N GLY A 74 -19.83 -6.61 -14.12
CA GLY A 74 -19.67 -8.04 -14.38
C GLY A 74 -18.22 -8.53 -14.30
N ARG A 75 -17.28 -7.63 -13.99
CA ARG A 75 -15.86 -7.94 -13.84
C ARG A 75 -15.14 -6.89 -13.01
N ILE A 76 -14.02 -7.32 -12.44
CA ILE A 76 -12.92 -6.48 -11.95
C ILE A 76 -11.67 -7.02 -12.62
N ASP A 77 -10.83 -6.16 -13.15
CA ASP A 77 -9.57 -6.54 -13.82
C ASP A 77 -8.37 -6.23 -12.93
N VAL A 78 -8.49 -5.21 -12.07
CA VAL A 78 -7.42 -4.74 -11.20
C VAL A 78 -7.94 -4.44 -9.80
N LEU A 79 -7.25 -4.94 -8.78
CA LEU A 79 -7.43 -4.55 -7.38
C LEU A 79 -6.23 -3.72 -6.94
N VAL A 80 -6.48 -2.52 -6.41
CA VAL A 80 -5.47 -1.67 -5.78
C VAL A 80 -5.72 -1.66 -4.28
N ASN A 81 -4.91 -2.42 -3.55
CA ASN A 81 -4.84 -2.40 -2.09
C ASN A 81 -4.06 -1.15 -1.65
N ASN A 82 -4.77 -0.04 -1.47
CA ASN A 82 -4.22 1.26 -1.11
C ASN A 82 -4.61 1.72 0.32
N ALA A 83 -5.77 1.30 0.82
CA ALA A 83 -6.23 1.71 2.15
C ALA A 83 -5.19 1.32 3.23
N ALA A 84 -4.71 2.35 3.95
CA ALA A 84 -3.72 2.23 5.01
C ALA A 84 -3.80 3.46 5.91
N TYR A 85 -3.24 3.36 7.10
CA TYR A 85 -2.99 4.51 7.97
C TYR A 85 -1.67 4.30 8.74
N ILE A 86 -1.24 5.34 9.46
CA ILE A 86 0.00 5.33 10.22
C ILE A 86 -0.22 5.70 11.69
N ALA A 87 0.25 4.87 12.61
CA ALA A 87 0.42 5.19 14.02
C ALA A 87 1.89 5.60 14.26
N ILE A 88 2.08 6.78 14.86
CA ILE A 88 3.40 7.34 15.18
C ILE A 88 3.52 7.46 16.69
N GLY A 89 4.56 6.88 17.27
CA GLY A 89 4.86 6.93 18.69
C GLY A 89 6.05 6.03 19.01
N THR A 90 6.68 6.24 20.16
CA THR A 90 7.73 5.33 20.61
C THR A 90 7.14 3.96 20.94
N TRP A 91 8.01 2.95 21.09
CA TRP A 91 7.56 1.62 21.50
C TRP A 91 6.83 1.62 22.85
N GLU A 92 7.28 2.45 23.80
CA GLU A 92 6.69 2.53 25.13
C GLU A 92 5.41 3.37 25.18
N ASP A 93 5.23 4.31 24.22
CA ASP A 93 4.02 5.14 24.16
C ASP A 93 2.88 4.50 23.36
N LEU A 94 3.19 3.65 22.37
CA LEU A 94 2.18 2.96 21.58
C LEU A 94 1.50 1.87 22.43
N SER A 95 0.19 2.01 22.62
CA SER A 95 -0.62 0.98 23.27
C SER A 95 -0.65 -0.30 22.43
N TYR A 96 -0.90 -1.45 23.06
CA TYR A 96 -1.07 -2.71 22.32
C TYR A 96 -2.17 -2.61 21.26
N GLU A 97 -3.23 -1.86 21.54
CA GLU A 97 -4.34 -1.57 20.64
C GLU A 97 -3.90 -0.77 19.40
N ASP A 98 -2.90 0.11 19.53
CA ASP A 98 -2.31 0.81 18.38
C ASP A 98 -1.61 -0.15 17.43
N TRP A 99 -0.84 -1.09 17.98
CA TRP A 99 -0.19 -2.15 17.21
C TRP A 99 -1.22 -3.03 16.51
N LEU A 100 -2.24 -3.49 17.24
CA LEU A 100 -3.32 -4.30 16.66
C LEU A 100 -4.04 -3.56 15.54
N ALA A 101 -4.45 -2.32 15.76
CA ALA A 101 -5.17 -1.55 14.76
C ALA A 101 -4.29 -1.29 13.52
N GLN A 102 -2.99 -1.00 13.72
CA GLN A 102 -2.03 -0.76 12.63
C GLN A 102 -1.91 -1.98 11.72
N PHE A 103 -1.80 -3.18 12.30
CA PHE A 103 -1.76 -4.45 11.56
C PHE A 103 -3.12 -4.83 10.98
N ASP A 104 -4.21 -4.62 11.72
CA ASP A 104 -5.56 -4.94 11.25
C ASP A 104 -5.92 -4.16 9.99
N THR A 105 -5.56 -2.88 9.92
CA THR A 105 -5.77 -2.12 8.67
C THR A 105 -4.76 -2.50 7.59
N ASN A 106 -3.46 -2.35 7.84
CA ASN A 106 -2.46 -2.41 6.77
C ASN A 106 -2.18 -3.84 6.28
N VAL A 107 -2.37 -4.85 7.14
CA VAL A 107 -2.08 -6.26 6.85
C VAL A 107 -3.37 -7.06 6.70
N PHE A 108 -4.13 -7.23 7.78
CA PHE A 108 -5.28 -8.15 7.76
C PHE A 108 -6.42 -7.65 6.89
N GLY A 109 -6.68 -6.34 6.83
CA GLY A 109 -7.67 -5.76 5.94
C GLY A 109 -7.30 -5.92 4.46
N THR A 110 -6.02 -5.73 4.14
CA THR A 110 -5.46 -6.00 2.81
C THR A 110 -5.62 -7.49 2.43
N ILE A 111 -5.33 -8.41 3.37
CA ILE A 111 -5.51 -9.85 3.17
C ILE A 111 -6.99 -10.18 2.93
N LYS A 112 -7.90 -9.70 3.79
CA LYS A 112 -9.35 -9.98 3.68
C LYS A 112 -9.90 -9.50 2.35
N THR A 113 -9.50 -8.31 1.91
CA THR A 113 -9.91 -7.72 0.62
C THR A 113 -9.40 -8.52 -0.56
N THR A 114 -8.10 -8.87 -0.54
CA THR A 114 -7.48 -9.68 -1.60
C THR A 114 -8.12 -11.06 -1.67
N LYS A 115 -8.29 -11.73 -0.52
CA LYS A 115 -8.91 -13.06 -0.40
C LYS A 115 -10.34 -13.09 -0.93
N ALA A 116 -11.10 -12.01 -0.78
CA ALA A 116 -12.47 -11.92 -1.28
C ALA A 116 -12.54 -11.91 -2.82
N LEU A 117 -11.53 -11.38 -3.52
CA LEU A 117 -11.49 -11.30 -4.98
C LEU A 117 -10.70 -12.44 -5.63
N LEU A 118 -9.78 -13.07 -4.89
CA LEU A 118 -8.86 -14.07 -5.42
C LEU A 118 -9.54 -15.27 -6.11
N PRO A 119 -10.65 -15.84 -5.61
CA PRO A 119 -11.35 -16.94 -6.30
C PRO A 119 -11.81 -16.55 -7.71
N TYR A 120 -12.27 -15.31 -7.89
CA TYR A 120 -12.73 -14.78 -9.17
C TYR A 120 -11.56 -14.59 -10.15
N PHE A 121 -10.45 -14.00 -9.71
CA PHE A 121 -9.24 -13.87 -10.55
C PHE A 121 -8.67 -15.24 -10.94
N ARG A 122 -8.65 -16.19 -10.00
CA ARG A 122 -8.24 -17.59 -10.26
C ARG A 122 -9.11 -18.25 -11.33
N GLU A 123 -10.44 -18.14 -11.23
CA GLU A 123 -11.35 -18.74 -12.20
C GLU A 123 -11.14 -18.16 -13.61
N ARG A 124 -10.94 -16.84 -13.69
CA ARG A 124 -10.62 -16.16 -14.96
C ARG A 124 -9.21 -16.39 -15.49
N LYS A 125 -8.31 -16.91 -14.65
CA LYS A 125 -6.86 -16.99 -14.91
C LYS A 125 -6.27 -15.64 -15.33
N ALA A 126 -6.83 -14.57 -14.80
CA ALA A 126 -6.49 -13.19 -15.16
C ALA A 126 -6.91 -12.26 -14.02
N GLY A 127 -6.08 -11.25 -13.78
CA GLY A 127 -6.30 -10.22 -12.77
C GLY A 127 -4.97 -9.64 -12.32
N THR A 128 -4.95 -8.34 -12.03
CA THR A 128 -3.77 -7.67 -11.47
C THR A 128 -4.07 -7.20 -10.06
N MET A 129 -3.20 -7.53 -9.11
CA MET A 129 -3.27 -7.07 -7.72
C MET A 129 -2.09 -6.12 -7.49
N VAL A 130 -2.41 -4.86 -7.20
CA VAL A 130 -1.46 -3.81 -6.86
C VAL A 130 -1.50 -3.59 -5.36
N PHE A 131 -0.37 -3.69 -4.71
CA PHE A 131 -0.20 -3.43 -3.29
C PHE A 131 0.61 -2.15 -3.11
N ILE A 132 0.02 -1.16 -2.45
CA ILE A 132 0.75 0.06 -2.07
C ILE A 132 1.45 -0.20 -0.73
N SER A 133 2.73 -0.56 -0.80
CA SER A 133 3.62 -0.71 0.35
C SER A 133 4.19 0.65 0.77
N SER A 134 5.49 0.70 1.08
CA SER A 134 6.24 1.89 1.49
C SER A 134 7.72 1.54 1.50
N LEU A 135 8.58 2.56 1.40
CA LEU A 135 9.97 2.48 1.87
C LEU A 135 10.08 1.83 3.26
N SER A 136 9.10 2.02 4.15
CA SER A 136 9.09 1.39 5.47
C SER A 136 8.90 -0.14 5.47
N GLY A 137 8.73 -0.77 4.30
CA GLY A 137 8.86 -2.23 4.14
C GLY A 137 10.31 -2.72 4.03
N TRP A 138 11.26 -1.80 3.83
CA TRP A 138 12.70 -2.09 3.75
C TRP A 138 13.49 -1.62 4.97
N ILE A 139 13.04 -0.55 5.61
CA ILE A 139 13.72 0.06 6.76
C ILE A 139 12.75 0.48 7.85
N GLY A 140 13.20 0.37 9.10
CA GLY A 140 12.49 0.89 10.26
C GLY A 140 12.98 2.28 10.64
N HIS A 141 12.07 3.16 11.02
CA HIS A 141 12.40 4.46 11.62
C HIS A 141 11.92 4.51 13.07
N ALA A 142 12.68 5.20 13.92
CA ALA A 142 12.26 5.48 15.29
C ALA A 142 10.90 6.18 15.27
N GLY A 143 9.98 5.76 16.14
CA GLY A 143 8.63 6.31 16.21
C GLY A 143 7.64 5.80 15.16
N CYS A 144 8.08 4.99 14.19
CA CYS A 144 7.23 4.44 13.12
C CYS A 144 7.20 2.90 13.14
N SER A 145 7.57 2.26 14.24
CA SER A 145 7.83 0.81 14.25
C SER A 145 6.59 -0.05 14.01
N ALA A 146 5.41 0.36 14.50
CA ALA A 146 4.16 -0.34 14.18
C ALA A 146 3.86 -0.29 12.68
N TYR A 147 4.02 0.89 12.07
CA TYR A 147 3.81 1.07 10.64
C TYR A 147 4.82 0.29 9.80
N ALA A 148 6.11 0.45 10.08
CA ALA A 148 7.17 -0.29 9.40
C ALA A 148 6.97 -1.80 9.55
N GLY A 149 6.75 -2.29 10.77
CA GLY A 149 6.43 -3.69 11.03
C GLY A 149 5.25 -4.21 10.19
N SER A 150 4.18 -3.42 10.07
CA SER A 150 3.03 -3.76 9.22
C SER A 150 3.39 -3.83 7.73
N LYS A 151 4.28 -2.96 7.24
CA LYS A 151 4.71 -2.95 5.83
C LYS A 151 5.70 -4.07 5.52
N PHE A 152 6.67 -4.35 6.39
CA PHE A 152 7.51 -5.55 6.30
C PHE A 152 6.66 -6.83 6.26
N ALA A 153 5.70 -6.96 7.18
CA ALA A 153 4.81 -8.11 7.21
C ALA A 153 3.97 -8.24 5.93
N LEU A 154 3.41 -7.12 5.44
CA LEU A 154 2.66 -7.10 4.18
C LEU A 154 3.52 -7.58 3.01
N GLU A 155 4.76 -7.10 2.87
CA GLU A 155 5.63 -7.46 1.75
C GLU A 155 5.97 -8.95 1.73
N GLY A 156 6.35 -9.53 2.86
CA GLY A 156 6.63 -10.97 2.95
C GLY A 156 5.38 -11.83 2.66
N ILE A 157 4.20 -11.38 3.09
CA ILE A 157 2.93 -12.05 2.77
C ILE A 157 2.62 -11.97 1.27
N VAL A 158 2.87 -10.82 0.65
CA VAL A 158 2.60 -10.60 -0.79
C VAL A 158 3.60 -11.35 -1.67
N GLU A 159 4.85 -11.55 -1.24
CA GLU A 159 5.79 -12.49 -1.87
C GLU A 159 5.23 -13.90 -1.94
N GLY A 160 4.75 -14.40 -0.80
CA GLY A 160 4.12 -15.72 -0.72
C GLY A 160 2.92 -15.83 -1.65
N LEU A 161 2.01 -14.85 -1.61
CA LEU A 161 0.85 -14.78 -2.51
C LEU A 161 1.26 -14.82 -3.98
N ARG A 162 2.32 -14.11 -4.38
CA ARG A 162 2.80 -14.12 -5.77
C ARG A 162 3.30 -15.51 -6.16
N ALA A 163 4.08 -16.18 -5.30
CA ALA A 163 4.57 -17.52 -5.56
C ALA A 163 3.41 -18.52 -5.74
N GLU A 164 2.33 -18.36 -4.96
CA GLU A 164 1.12 -19.17 -5.05
C GLU A 164 0.28 -18.90 -6.31
N THR A 165 0.30 -17.69 -6.85
CA THR A 165 -0.72 -17.25 -7.83
C THR A 165 -0.18 -16.97 -9.23
N ALA A 166 1.13 -16.77 -9.40
CA ALA A 166 1.72 -16.44 -10.69
C ALA A 166 1.45 -17.49 -11.78
N HIS A 167 1.55 -18.78 -11.42
CA HIS A 167 1.28 -19.90 -12.35
C HIS A 167 -0.18 -20.01 -12.80
N LEU A 168 -1.09 -19.29 -12.13
CA LEU A 168 -2.51 -19.22 -12.47
C LEU A 168 -2.82 -18.06 -13.43
N GLY A 169 -1.81 -17.31 -13.87
CA GLY A 169 -1.97 -16.15 -14.77
C GLY A 169 -2.30 -14.83 -14.06
N LEU A 170 -2.26 -14.80 -12.72
CA LEU A 170 -2.43 -13.57 -11.95
C LEU A 170 -1.13 -12.76 -11.92
N ARG A 171 -1.28 -11.43 -11.98
CA ARG A 171 -0.18 -10.49 -11.83
C ARG A 171 -0.23 -9.85 -10.45
N THR A 172 0.92 -9.78 -9.80
CA THR A 172 1.07 -9.08 -8.51
C THR A 172 2.14 -8.01 -8.67
N LEU A 173 1.80 -6.77 -8.30
CA LEU A 173 2.70 -5.62 -8.26
C LEU A 173 2.78 -5.08 -6.83
N LEU A 174 3.99 -4.94 -6.31
CA LEU A 174 4.29 -4.37 -5.01
C LEU A 174 4.99 -3.03 -5.23
N ILE A 175 4.24 -1.95 -5.02
CA ILE A 175 4.72 -0.58 -5.22
C ILE A 175 5.21 -0.06 -3.88
N GLU A 176 6.43 0.48 -3.86
CA GLU A 176 7.12 0.92 -2.63
C GLU A 176 7.41 2.41 -2.73
N PRO A 177 6.45 3.29 -2.35
CA PRO A 177 6.67 4.72 -2.37
C PRO A 177 7.60 5.17 -1.23
N GLY A 178 8.47 6.13 -1.52
CA GLY A 178 9.07 7.01 -0.52
C GLY A 178 8.07 8.03 0.02
N ARG A 179 8.53 9.26 0.26
CA ARG A 179 7.72 10.36 0.78
C ARG A 179 7.02 11.09 -0.37
N PHE A 180 5.71 10.95 -0.43
CA PHE A 180 4.85 11.60 -1.45
C PHE A 180 3.88 12.59 -0.81
N ARG A 181 3.53 13.65 -1.56
CA ARG A 181 2.56 14.69 -1.15
C ARG A 181 1.14 14.16 -1.09
N THR A 182 0.87 13.34 -0.09
CA THR A 182 -0.42 12.72 0.19
C THR A 182 -0.90 13.15 1.57
N ASN A 183 -2.17 12.91 1.88
CA ASN A 183 -2.73 13.17 3.21
C ASN A 183 -2.35 12.07 4.24
N LEU A 184 -1.35 11.22 3.99
CA LEU A 184 -0.95 10.18 4.94
C LEU A 184 -0.50 10.78 6.29
N LEU A 185 0.21 11.92 6.25
CA LEU A 185 0.67 12.64 7.44
C LEU A 185 -0.39 13.59 8.03
N SER A 186 -1.58 13.66 7.43
CA SER A 186 -2.67 14.49 7.97
C SER A 186 -3.28 13.84 9.21
N ASN A 187 -3.90 14.66 10.07
CA ASN A 187 -4.60 14.20 11.28
C ASN A 187 -5.73 13.17 11.02
N SER A 188 -6.22 13.04 9.78
CA SER A 188 -7.24 12.05 9.42
C SER A 188 -6.70 10.66 9.10
N ASN A 189 -5.41 10.54 8.77
CA ASN A 189 -4.77 9.27 8.40
C ASN A 189 -3.54 8.93 9.27
N MET A 190 -3.19 9.83 10.19
CA MET A 190 -2.13 9.64 11.17
C MET A 190 -2.73 9.65 12.59
N LYS A 191 -2.40 8.62 13.37
CA LYS A 191 -2.60 8.61 14.83
C LYS A 191 -1.27 8.95 15.48
N ALA A 192 -1.16 10.16 16.03
CA ALA A 192 0.04 10.59 16.75
C ALA A 192 -0.08 10.30 18.25
N CYS A 193 0.92 9.63 18.81
CA CYS A 193 1.10 9.33 20.22
C CYS A 193 2.41 10.00 20.69
N PRO A 194 2.40 11.33 20.95
CA PRO A 194 3.57 12.02 21.47
C PRO A 194 3.93 11.50 22.87
N SER A 195 5.23 11.42 23.15
CA SER A 195 5.71 10.84 24.40
C SER A 195 5.56 11.78 25.58
N ASN A 196 5.07 11.25 26.70
CA ASN A 196 5.13 11.90 28.01
C ASN A 196 6.28 11.35 28.88
N ILE A 197 7.08 10.42 28.34
CA ILE A 197 8.25 9.85 29.02
C ILE A 197 9.41 10.85 28.87
N PRO A 198 10.00 11.36 29.97
CA PRO A 198 11.04 12.41 29.90
C PRO A 198 12.19 12.11 28.95
N GLU A 199 12.63 10.85 28.89
CA GLU A 199 13.74 10.36 28.08
C GLU A 199 13.45 10.39 26.57
N TYR A 200 12.17 10.36 26.18
CA TYR A 200 11.74 10.39 24.78
C TYR A 200 11.09 11.71 24.38
N ALA A 201 10.74 12.58 25.33
CA ALA A 201 9.95 13.78 25.08
C ALA A 201 10.55 14.69 24.00
N GLU A 202 11.87 14.97 24.06
CA GLU A 202 12.55 15.83 23.07
C GLU A 202 12.53 15.18 21.68
N ARG A 203 12.88 13.90 21.58
CA ARG A 203 12.91 13.17 20.31
C ARG A 203 11.52 13.02 19.70
N SER A 204 10.52 12.73 20.53
CA SER A 204 9.13 12.61 20.12
C SER A 204 8.60 13.95 19.61
N LYS A 205 8.87 15.05 20.31
CA LYS A 205 8.53 16.39 19.86
C LYS A 205 9.17 16.73 18.52
N ALA A 206 10.48 16.52 18.38
CA ALA A 206 11.20 16.77 17.13
C ALA A 206 10.64 15.94 15.97
N GLN A 207 10.26 14.68 16.22
CA GLN A 207 9.59 13.85 15.21
C GLN A 207 8.24 14.44 14.78
N MET A 208 7.39 14.82 15.73
CA MET A 208 6.06 15.36 15.41
C MET A 208 6.18 16.69 14.65
N GLU A 209 7.10 17.55 15.05
CA GLU A 209 7.40 18.81 14.35
C GLU A 209 7.95 18.54 12.94
N GLY A 210 8.84 17.55 12.79
CA GLY A 210 9.36 17.10 11.49
C GLY A 210 8.24 16.63 10.56
N LEU A 211 7.39 15.70 11.01
CA LEU A 211 6.26 15.19 10.24
C LEU A 211 5.28 16.30 9.84
N ALA A 212 4.96 17.21 10.78
CA ALA A 212 4.10 18.36 10.50
C ALA A 212 4.74 19.34 9.50
N SER A 213 6.07 19.50 9.54
CA SER A 213 6.79 20.35 8.59
C SER A 213 6.89 19.73 7.19
N GLU A 214 6.87 18.40 7.10
CA GLU A 214 6.91 17.65 5.85
C GLU A 214 5.54 17.48 5.19
N ASP A 215 4.43 17.60 5.93
CA ASP A 215 3.09 17.44 5.36
C ASP A 215 2.86 18.43 4.20
N GLN A 216 2.40 17.88 3.07
CA GLN A 216 2.26 18.55 1.77
C GLN A 216 3.54 19.13 1.16
N ARG A 217 4.72 18.94 1.79
CA ARG A 217 6.04 19.37 1.29
C ARG A 217 6.95 18.20 0.91
N GLN A 218 6.47 16.97 1.02
CA GLN A 218 7.21 15.77 0.62
C GLN A 218 7.70 15.89 -0.85
N PRO A 219 8.81 15.24 -1.23
CA PRO A 219 9.39 15.41 -2.57
C PRO A 219 8.58 14.73 -3.67
N GLY A 220 7.91 13.61 -3.37
CA GLY A 220 7.20 12.80 -4.36
C GLY A 220 5.87 13.40 -4.81
N ASP A 221 5.59 13.26 -6.11
CA ASP A 221 4.35 13.66 -6.77
C ASP A 221 3.40 12.46 -6.94
N PRO A 222 2.22 12.45 -6.27
CA PRO A 222 1.29 11.34 -6.37
C PRO A 222 0.79 11.05 -7.78
N ALA A 223 0.61 12.09 -8.61
CA ALA A 223 0.12 11.92 -9.97
C ALA A 223 1.12 11.11 -10.80
N LYS A 224 2.41 11.43 -10.69
CA LYS A 224 3.47 10.69 -11.39
C LYS A 224 3.55 9.23 -10.96
N LEU A 225 3.42 8.95 -9.66
CA LEU A 225 3.41 7.56 -9.17
C LEU A 225 2.23 6.79 -9.73
N VAL A 226 1.03 7.37 -9.70
CA VAL A 226 -0.18 6.72 -10.21
C VAL A 226 -0.07 6.48 -11.71
N GLU A 227 0.40 7.45 -12.51
CA GLU A 227 0.62 7.24 -13.94
C GLU A 227 1.60 6.11 -14.22
N ILE A 228 2.69 6.00 -13.45
CA ILE A 228 3.61 4.85 -13.53
C ILE A 228 2.86 3.55 -13.25
N VAL A 229 2.06 3.46 -12.19
CA VAL A 229 1.31 2.24 -11.88
C VAL A 229 0.33 1.87 -12.99
N LEU A 230 -0.37 2.85 -13.56
CA LEU A 230 -1.28 2.63 -14.69
C LEU A 230 -0.52 2.08 -15.90
N ASP A 231 0.63 2.66 -16.26
CA ASP A 231 1.51 2.15 -17.32
C ASP A 231 1.95 0.71 -17.06
N LEU A 232 2.37 0.38 -15.83
CA LEU A 232 2.78 -0.98 -15.46
C LEU A 232 1.64 -1.98 -15.64
N VAL A 233 0.42 -1.62 -15.24
CA VAL A 233 -0.73 -2.53 -15.35
C VAL A 233 -1.15 -2.71 -16.80
N HIS A 234 -1.23 -1.62 -17.57
CA HIS A 234 -1.60 -1.67 -18.99
C HIS A 234 -0.51 -2.23 -19.90
N GLY A 235 0.76 -2.17 -19.49
CA GLY A 235 1.89 -2.59 -20.31
C GLY A 235 2.24 -1.58 -21.42
N ASP A 236 1.87 -0.32 -21.25
CA ASP A 236 2.17 0.80 -22.15
C ASP A 236 3.02 1.87 -21.45
N GLY A 237 3.19 3.03 -22.11
CA GLY A 237 3.97 4.15 -21.59
C GLY A 237 5.38 3.72 -21.17
N ILE A 238 5.74 3.97 -19.91
CA ILE A 238 7.07 3.61 -19.36
C ILE A 238 7.31 2.10 -19.22
N ALA A 239 6.26 1.29 -19.31
CA ALA A 239 6.31 -0.18 -19.23
C ALA A 239 6.36 -0.85 -20.61
N GLN A 240 6.15 -0.10 -21.70
CA GLN A 240 6.09 -0.67 -23.05
C GLN A 240 7.39 -1.41 -23.40
N GLY A 241 7.26 -2.69 -23.76
CA GLY A 241 8.39 -3.53 -24.17
C GLY A 241 9.33 -3.94 -23.03
N ARG A 242 8.93 -3.76 -21.76
CA ARG A 242 9.73 -4.09 -20.59
C ARG A 242 9.06 -5.18 -19.76
N GLU A 243 9.89 -6.03 -19.15
CA GLU A 243 9.41 -6.91 -18.08
C GLU A 243 9.06 -6.06 -16.86
N VAL A 244 7.82 -6.18 -16.39
CA VAL A 244 7.35 -5.44 -15.21
C VAL A 244 7.84 -6.18 -13.96
N PRO A 245 8.64 -5.53 -13.08
CA PRO A 245 9.14 -6.17 -11.88
C PRO A 245 8.02 -6.43 -10.88
N PHE A 246 8.23 -7.41 -10.00
CA PHE A 246 7.35 -7.65 -8.86
C PHE A 246 7.32 -6.45 -7.91
N ARG A 247 8.51 -5.94 -7.54
CA ARG A 247 8.70 -4.79 -6.66
C ARG A 247 9.15 -3.56 -7.43
N LEU A 248 8.65 -2.39 -7.05
CA LEU A 248 9.13 -1.14 -7.60
C LEU A 248 9.22 -0.04 -6.53
N PRO A 249 10.43 0.23 -6.01
CA PRO A 249 10.76 1.45 -5.27
C PRO A 249 10.54 2.69 -6.14
N LEU A 250 9.82 3.69 -5.61
CA LEU A 250 9.55 4.95 -6.31
C LEU A 250 9.85 6.14 -5.40
N GLY A 251 10.61 7.10 -5.93
CA GLY A 251 11.14 8.25 -5.19
C GLY A 251 12.66 8.14 -5.01
N LEU A 252 13.36 9.29 -5.07
CA LEU A 252 14.82 9.31 -4.91
C LEU A 252 15.24 8.88 -3.50
N ASP A 253 14.47 9.30 -2.49
CA ASP A 253 14.62 8.87 -1.11
C ASP A 253 14.45 7.35 -0.97
N CYS A 254 13.38 6.79 -1.55
CA CYS A 254 13.15 5.36 -1.52
C CYS A 254 14.25 4.57 -2.25
N TYR A 255 14.64 5.02 -3.45
CA TYR A 255 15.74 4.40 -4.20
C TYR A 255 17.05 4.38 -3.40
N THR A 256 17.40 5.51 -2.79
CA THR A 256 18.66 5.67 -2.04
C THR A 256 18.67 4.74 -0.84
N ASP A 257 17.64 4.82 0.00
CA ASP A 257 17.57 4.06 1.25
C ASP A 257 17.49 2.54 1.01
N VAL A 258 16.73 2.10 0.00
CA VAL A 258 16.65 0.68 -0.37
C VAL A 258 17.99 0.18 -0.89
N LYS A 259 18.67 0.97 -1.73
CA LYS A 259 20.00 0.62 -2.24
C LYS A 259 21.00 0.47 -1.09
N GLU A 260 21.07 1.45 -0.19
CA GLU A 260 21.96 1.41 0.97
C GLU A 260 21.67 0.20 1.88
N LYS A 261 20.39 -0.09 2.14
CA LYS A 261 19.98 -1.26 2.92
C LYS A 261 20.44 -2.57 2.29
N CYS A 262 20.29 -2.72 0.96
CA CYS A 262 20.73 -3.90 0.22
C CYS A 262 22.25 -4.05 0.28
N GLU A 263 23.00 -2.98 0.01
CA GLU A 263 24.47 -3.00 0.04
C GLU A 263 25.00 -3.35 1.44
N ALA A 264 24.42 -2.77 2.50
CA ALA A 264 24.78 -3.08 3.89
C ALA A 264 24.45 -4.54 4.28
N THR A 265 23.35 -5.08 3.75
CA THR A 265 22.96 -6.48 4.00
C THR A 265 23.95 -7.43 3.33
N LEU A 266 24.32 -7.16 2.07
CA LEU A 266 25.34 -7.94 1.36
C LEU A 266 26.71 -7.86 2.06
N ALA A 267 27.11 -6.66 2.50
CA ALA A 267 28.37 -6.49 3.25
C ALA A 267 28.40 -7.34 4.52
N THR A 268 27.30 -7.37 5.29
CA THR A 268 27.17 -8.23 6.48
C THR A 268 27.30 -9.71 6.13
N LEU A 269 26.65 -10.16 5.05
CA LEU A 269 26.72 -11.57 4.61
C LEU A 269 28.12 -11.99 4.18
N GLU A 270 28.87 -11.10 3.53
CA GLU A 270 30.26 -11.38 3.15
C GLU A 270 31.20 -11.39 4.36
N ASP A 271 31.06 -10.42 5.27
CA ASP A 271 31.87 -10.32 6.49
C ASP A 271 31.67 -11.52 7.43
N TRP A 272 30.44 -12.04 7.52
CA TRP A 272 30.07 -13.17 8.38
C TRP A 272 29.92 -14.50 7.62
N ARG A 273 30.45 -14.61 6.39
CA ARG A 273 30.21 -15.77 5.52
C ARG A 273 30.65 -17.09 6.16
N ASP A 274 31.82 -17.11 6.78
CA ASP A 274 32.38 -18.30 7.44
C ASP A 274 31.46 -18.78 8.57
N VAL A 275 30.93 -17.86 9.38
CA VAL A 275 29.98 -18.17 10.45
C VAL A 275 28.62 -18.58 9.89
N ALA A 276 28.05 -17.77 8.98
CA ALA A 276 26.70 -17.95 8.44
C ALA A 276 26.52 -19.26 7.66
N THR A 277 27.61 -19.82 7.11
CA THR A 277 27.60 -21.09 6.36
C THR A 277 28.13 -22.28 7.17
N SER A 278 28.59 -22.08 8.41
CA SER A 278 29.23 -23.13 9.21
C SER A 278 28.27 -24.14 9.87
N THR A 279 26.95 -23.94 9.74
CA THR A 279 25.94 -24.77 10.43
C THR A 279 25.45 -25.98 9.62
N ASP A 280 25.91 -26.14 8.39
CA ASP A 280 25.56 -27.27 7.53
C ASP A 280 26.41 -28.52 7.86
N ILE A 281 25.84 -29.72 7.66
CA ILE A 281 26.49 -31.04 7.86
C ILE A 281 27.14 -31.51 6.56
#